data_AF-A0A3P8VE99-F1
#
_entry.id   AF-A0A3P8VE99-F1
#
_cell.length_a   1.000
_cell.length_b   1.000
_cell.length_c   1.000
_cell.angle_alpha   90.00
_cell.angle_beta   90.00
_cell.angle_gamma   90.00
#
_symmetry.space_group_name_H-M   'P 1'
#
loop_
_entity.id
_entity.type
_entity.pdbx_description
1 polymer ?
#
loop_
_entity_poly.entity_id
_entity_poly.type
_entity_poly.pdbx_seq_one_letter_code
_entity_poly.pdbx_strand_id
1 'polypeptide(L)' 'MQSLTEEIQSFPRKQLRKQCTRVTSLSGRRIIESWKGSTVTVVEDPNALKPGGG' A
#
# COMPACT_ATOMS: atom_id res chain seq x y z
N MET A 1 27.24 11.27 10.98
CA MET A 1 25.89 11.55 10.48
C MET A 1 25.54 10.37 9.58
N GLN A 2 24.53 9.57 9.91
CA GLN A 2 24.10 8.47 9.03
C GLN A 2 23.27 9.08 7.90
N SER A 3 23.41 8.57 6.68
CA SER A 3 22.60 9.02 5.55
C SER A 3 21.17 8.50 5.68
N LEU A 4 20.19 9.23 5.12
CA LEU A 4 18.79 8.79 5.05
C LEU A 4 18.66 7.39 4.42
N THR A 5 19.50 7.10 3.42
CA THR A 5 19.53 5.80 2.76
C THR A 5 19.91 4.68 3.72
N GLU A 6 20.93 4.89 4.55
CA GLU A 6 21.36 3.91 5.56
C GLU A 6 20.28 3.70 6.64
N GLU A 7 19.58 4.77 7.04
CA GLU A 7 18.47 4.67 7.99
C GLU A 7 17.31 3.83 7.44
N ILE A 8 16.91 4.07 6.18
CA ILE A 8 15.84 3.29 5.52
C ILE A 8 16.23 1.81 5.41
N GLN A 9 17.48 1.52 5.04
CA GLN A 9 17.96 0.14 4.87
C GLN A 9 18.11 -0.60 6.20
N SER A 10 18.52 0.10 7.26
CA SER A 10 18.70 -0.48 8.59
C SER A 10 17.40 -0.55 9.41
N PHE A 11 16.32 0.08 8.95
CA PHE A 11 15.06 0.13 9.68
C PHE A 11 14.48 -1.28 9.94
N PRO A 12 14.26 -1.67 11.21
CA PRO A 12 13.81 -3.01 11.54
C PRO A 12 12.30 -3.15 11.33
N ARG A 13 11.89 -4.07 10.46
CA ARG A 13 10.47 -4.35 10.15
C ARG A 13 9.60 -4.66 11.38
N LYS A 14 10.19 -5.18 12.46
CA LYS A 14 9.48 -5.45 13.74
C LYS A 14 8.95 -4.19 14.43
N GLN A 15 9.47 -3.00 14.09
CA GLN A 15 8.96 -1.73 14.60
C GLN A 15 7.74 -1.23 13.81
N LEU A 16 7.38 -1.86 12.69
CA LEU A 16 6.14 -1.53 11.99
C LEU A 16 4.93 -1.94 12.83
N ARG A 17 3.98 -1.01 12.97
CA ARG A 17 2.71 -1.31 13.66
C ARG A 17 1.92 -2.31 12.84
N LYS A 18 1.46 -3.39 13.47
CA LYS A 18 0.55 -4.35 12.83
C LYS A 18 -0.74 -3.65 12.41
N GLN A 19 -1.10 -3.81 11.14
CA GLN A 19 -2.33 -3.29 10.57
C GLN A 19 -2.96 -4.38 9.71
N CYS A 20 -4.25 -4.62 9.91
CA CYS A 20 -5.04 -5.47 9.02
C CYS A 20 -5.65 -4.55 7.96
N THR A 21 -5.35 -4.85 6.70
CA THR A 21 -5.81 -4.09 5.54
C THR A 21 -6.53 -5.04 4.60
N ARG A 22 -7.72 -4.64 4.13
CA ARG A 22 -8.43 -5.33 3.05
C ARG A 22 -8.19 -4.58 1.75
N VAL A 23 -7.81 -5.31 0.71
CA VAL A 23 -7.64 -4.78 -0.64
C VAL A 23 -8.69 -5.42 -1.52
N THR A 24 -9.52 -4.60 -2.16
CA THR A 24 -10.52 -5.04 -3.12
C THR A 24 -10.25 -4.38 -4.46
N SER A 25 -10.03 -5.18 -5.51
CA SER A 25 -9.89 -4.66 -6.88
C SER A 25 -11.26 -4.63 -7.56
N LEU A 26 -11.65 -3.48 -8.09
CA LEU A 26 -12.90 -3.25 -8.82
C LEU A 26 -12.58 -2.48 -10.10
N SER A 27 -12.65 -3.14 -11.26
CA SER A 27 -12.62 -2.53 -12.60
C SER A 27 -11.68 -1.33 -12.75
N GLY A 28 -10.39 -1.54 -12.47
CA GLY A 28 -9.34 -0.52 -12.59
C GLY A 28 -9.15 0.40 -11.39
N ARG A 29 -9.82 0.09 -10.27
CA ARG A 29 -9.63 0.76 -8.98
C ARG A 29 -9.32 -0.26 -7.90
N ARG A 30 -8.60 0.18 -6.88
CA ARG A 30 -8.30 -0.58 -5.66
C ARG A 30 -8.85 0.17 -4.46
N ILE A 31 -9.72 -0.50 -3.70
CA ILE A 31 -10.22 0.01 -2.43
C ILE A 31 -9.37 -0.60 -1.32
N ILE A 32 -8.82 0.25 -0.45
CA ILE A 32 -7.95 -0.12 0.66
C ILE A 32 -8.66 0.27 1.96
N GLU A 33 -9.04 -0.72 2.77
CA GLU A 33 -9.77 -0.52 4.03
C GLU A 33 -8.90 -0.96 5.22
N SER A 34 -8.80 -0.14 6.27
CA SER A 34 -7.96 -0.42 7.45
C SER A 34 -8.77 -0.63 8.73
N TRP A 35 -8.63 -1.81 9.35
CA TRP A 35 -9.50 -2.29 10.44
C TRP A 35 -9.33 -1.60 11.81
N LYS A 36 -8.37 -0.69 11.96
CA LYS A 36 -8.10 0.03 13.23
C LYS A 36 -8.04 1.56 13.07
N GLY A 37 -8.62 2.11 11.99
CA GLY A 37 -8.59 3.55 11.76
C GLY A 37 -9.68 4.10 10.86
N SER A 38 -10.76 3.34 10.60
CA SER A 38 -11.91 3.71 9.74
C SER A 38 -11.57 4.43 8.43
N THR A 39 -10.33 4.29 7.96
CA THR A 39 -9.85 4.99 6.77
C THR A 39 -10.04 4.06 5.60
N VAL A 40 -10.88 4.50 4.67
CA VAL A 40 -11.10 3.87 3.37
C VAL A 40 -10.46 4.77 2.34
N THR A 41 -9.47 4.24 1.61
CA THR A 41 -8.81 4.96 0.52
C THR A 41 -9.10 4.25 -0.79
N VAL A 42 -9.61 4.98 -1.77
CA VAL A 42 -9.77 4.49 -3.14
C VAL A 42 -8.57 4.97 -3.96
N VAL A 43 -7.82 4.03 -4.52
CA VAL A 43 -6.63 4.29 -5.33
C VAL A 43 -6.91 3.77 -6.74
N GLU A 44 -6.48 4.51 -7.76
CA GLU A 44 -6.51 3.99 -9.13
C GLU A 44 -5.55 2.80 -9.25
N ASP A 45 -5.94 1.75 -9.98
CA ASP A 45 -5.06 0.61 -10.17
C ASP A 45 -3.94 1.03 -11.15
N PRO A 46 -2.67 1.11 -10.71
CA PRO A 46 -1.57 1.49 -11.58
C PRO A 46 -1.36 0.49 -12.72
N ASN A 47 -1.94 -0.72 -12.64
CA ASN A 47 -1.88 -1.73 -13.68
C ASN A 47 -3.08 -1.70 -14.64
N ALA A 48 -4.11 -0.88 -14.37
CA ALA A 48 -5.29 -0.75 -15.25
C ALA A 48 -5.04 0.11 -16.49
N LEU A 49 -3.94 0.85 -16.52
CA LEU A 49 -3.51 1.65 -17.66
C LEU A 49 -2.71 0.85 -18.71
N LYS A 50 -2.61 -0.48 -18.60
CA LYS A 50 -2.13 -1.28 -19.73
C LYS A 50 -3.28 -1.51 -20.72
N PRO A 51 -3.24 -0.93 -21.93
CA PRO A 51 -4.16 -1.33 -22.98
C PRO A 51 -3.74 -2.73 -23.44
N GLY A 52 -4.49 -3.75 -23.03
CA GLY A 52 -4.39 -5.09 -23.62
C GLY A 52 -4.32 -6.24 -22.62
N GLY A 53 -5.37 -7.06 -22.60
CA GLY A 53 -5.44 -8.34 -21.92
C GLY A 53 -6.77 -9.02 -22.22
N GLY A 54 -6.93 -9.48 -23.46
CA GLY A 54 -7.87 -10.55 -23.82
C GLY A 54 -7.21 -11.92 -23.64
#